data_AF-A0A950LAV6-F1
#
_entry.id   AF-A0A950LAV6-F1
#
_cell.length_a   1.000
_cell.length_b   1.000
_cell.length_c   1.000
_cell.angle_alpha   90.00
_cell.angle_beta   90.00
_cell.angle_gamma   90.00
#
_symmetry.space_group_name_H-M   'P 1'
#
loop_
_entity.id
_entity.type
_entity.pdbx_description
1 polymer ?
#
loop_
_entity_poly.entity_id
_entity_poly.type
_entity_poly.pdbx_seq_one_letter_code
_entity_poly.pdbx_strand_id
1 'polypeptide(L)'
;MSAGLSQWRDTGARLWFSFFLVTEADLLLESGRIEEASAKAEEALAIAEETGECWAVPEVLRVKALIALHDTDDSAADESEALLRRSIEIARSQGAASWHLRSASNLERLLRSRGRADEGLRLLHDAYAAFDEDAEDPELKTAFARIAESHSVLVGS
;
A
#
# COMPACT_ATOMS: atom_id res chain seq x y z
N MET A 1 -25.54 2.80 5.64
CA MET A 1 -24.60 3.42 4.67
C MET A 1 -24.50 2.69 3.34
N SER A 2 -25.11 1.50 3.15
CA SER A 2 -25.00 0.73 1.90
C SER A 2 -25.83 1.26 0.71
N ALA A 3 -26.91 2.02 0.95
CA ALA A 3 -27.81 2.48 -0.11
C ALA A 3 -27.27 3.66 -0.94
N GLY A 4 -26.27 4.40 -0.44
CA GLY A 4 -25.69 5.55 -1.17
C GLY A 4 -24.74 5.15 -2.30
N LEU A 5 -24.11 3.97 -2.19
CA LEU A 5 -23.09 3.52 -3.14
C LEU A 5 -23.69 2.99 -4.45
N SER A 6 -24.86 2.35 -4.41
CA SER A 6 -25.47 1.75 -5.61
C SER A 6 -26.00 2.81 -6.61
N GLN A 7 -26.39 4.00 -6.13
CA GLN A 7 -26.94 5.07 -6.96
C GLN A 7 -25.85 5.92 -7.66
N TRP A 8 -24.58 5.72 -7.32
CA TRP A 8 -23.44 6.51 -7.83
C TRP A 8 -22.79 5.97 -9.10
N ARG A 9 -23.17 4.77 -9.56
CA ARG A 9 -22.57 4.11 -10.74
C ARG A 9 -22.84 4.82 -12.08
N ASP A 10 -23.83 5.70 -12.15
CA ASP A 10 -24.31 6.33 -13.41
C ASP A 10 -23.86 7.79 -13.63
N THR A 11 -23.02 8.36 -12.76
CA THR A 11 -22.49 9.72 -12.94
C THR A 11 -20.97 9.72 -13.03
N GLY A 12 -20.37 10.76 -13.63
CA GLY A 12 -18.91 10.96 -13.73
C GLY A 12 -18.14 11.01 -12.39
N ALA A 13 -18.82 10.71 -11.28
CA ALA A 13 -18.28 10.42 -9.95
C ALA A 13 -17.64 9.01 -9.82
N ARG A 14 -17.59 8.22 -10.91
CA ARG A 14 -16.82 6.95 -10.95
C ARG A 14 -15.34 7.14 -10.62
N LEU A 15 -14.82 8.37 -10.78
CA LEU A 15 -13.42 8.78 -10.52
C LEU A 15 -12.97 8.78 -9.04
N TRP A 16 -13.76 8.22 -8.13
CA TRP A 16 -13.36 8.04 -6.73
C TRP A 16 -13.80 6.69 -6.17
N PHE A 17 -14.50 5.90 -6.98
CA PHE A 17 -15.19 4.72 -6.51
C PHE A 17 -14.19 3.61 -6.16
N SER A 18 -13.15 3.47 -6.99
CA SER A 18 -12.00 2.58 -6.72
C SER A 18 -11.32 2.94 -5.38
N PHE A 19 -11.15 4.23 -5.10
CA PHE A 19 -10.56 4.73 -3.85
C PHE A 19 -11.43 4.46 -2.60
N PHE A 20 -12.75 4.69 -2.68
CA PHE A 20 -13.64 4.40 -1.55
C PHE A 20 -13.68 2.92 -1.24
N LEU A 21 -13.71 2.07 -2.28
CA LEU A 21 -13.71 0.63 -2.11
C LEU A 21 -12.41 0.11 -1.49
N VAL A 22 -11.25 0.61 -1.91
CA VAL A 22 -9.98 0.18 -1.30
C VAL A 22 -9.82 0.71 0.12
N THR A 23 -10.32 1.91 0.42
CA THR A 23 -10.35 2.43 1.80
C THR A 23 -11.27 1.58 2.68
N GLU A 24 -12.43 1.18 2.17
CA GLU A 24 -13.33 0.24 2.87
C GLU A 24 -12.65 -1.12 3.08
N ALA A 25 -11.93 -1.63 2.08
CA ALA A 25 -11.18 -2.88 2.18
C ALA A 25 -10.10 -2.82 3.28
N ASP A 26 -9.31 -1.73 3.34
CA ASP A 26 -8.27 -1.52 4.36
C ASP A 26 -8.88 -1.52 5.78
N LEU A 27 -10.01 -0.80 5.97
CA LEU A 27 -10.73 -0.77 7.25
C LEU A 27 -11.32 -2.14 7.64
N LEU A 28 -11.87 -2.87 6.66
CA LEU A 28 -12.40 -4.23 6.88
C LEU A 28 -11.27 -5.17 7.30
N LEU A 29 -10.11 -5.08 6.65
CA LEU A 29 -8.92 -5.84 6.98
C LEU A 29 -8.44 -5.54 8.40
N GLU A 30 -8.33 -4.26 8.79
CA GLU A 30 -7.98 -3.85 10.15
C GLU A 30 -8.97 -4.38 11.21
N SER A 31 -10.24 -4.55 10.82
CA SER A 31 -11.28 -5.15 11.67
C SER A 31 -11.30 -6.68 11.68
N GLY A 32 -10.39 -7.34 10.96
CA GLY A 32 -10.30 -8.80 10.86
C GLY A 32 -11.35 -9.44 9.93
N ARG A 33 -12.07 -8.65 9.14
CA ARG A 33 -13.11 -9.12 8.19
C ARG A 33 -12.49 -9.41 6.83
N ILE A 34 -11.64 -10.44 6.79
CA ILE A 34 -10.71 -10.71 5.68
C ILE A 34 -11.43 -10.98 4.36
N GLU A 35 -12.48 -11.79 4.37
CA GLU A 35 -13.23 -12.15 3.15
C GLU A 35 -13.94 -10.93 2.54
N GLU A 36 -14.46 -10.05 3.39
CA GLU A 36 -15.12 -8.82 2.95
C GLU A 36 -14.11 -7.81 2.42
N ALA A 37 -12.94 -7.70 3.06
CA ALA A 37 -11.83 -6.89 2.57
C ALA A 37 -11.37 -7.36 1.19
N SER A 38 -11.24 -8.68 1.00
CA SER A 38 -10.88 -9.29 -0.29
C SER A 38 -11.91 -8.96 -1.37
N ALA A 39 -13.20 -9.15 -1.09
CA ALA A 39 -14.27 -8.80 -2.03
C ALA A 39 -14.24 -7.33 -2.44
N LYS A 40 -13.95 -6.41 -1.48
CA LYS A 40 -13.86 -4.97 -1.76
C LYS A 40 -12.62 -4.60 -2.56
N ALA A 41 -11.48 -5.23 -2.30
CA ALA A 41 -10.26 -5.02 -3.08
C ALA A 41 -10.43 -5.51 -4.54
N GLU A 42 -11.09 -6.65 -4.76
CA GLU A 42 -11.41 -7.11 -6.12
C GLU A 42 -12.41 -6.20 -6.83
N GLU A 43 -13.44 -5.72 -6.13
CA GLU A 43 -14.39 -4.74 -6.69
C GLU A 43 -13.67 -3.44 -7.09
N ALA A 44 -12.75 -2.95 -6.27
CA ALA A 44 -11.96 -1.76 -6.57
C ALA A 44 -11.09 -1.93 -7.84
N LEU A 45 -10.45 -3.10 -7.98
CA LEU A 45 -9.62 -3.41 -9.15
C LEU A 45 -10.46 -3.51 -10.43
N ALA A 46 -11.59 -4.21 -10.38
CA ALA A 46 -12.49 -4.33 -11.53
C ALA A 46 -13.01 -2.97 -12.00
N ILE A 47 -13.33 -2.06 -11.07
CA ILE A 47 -13.74 -0.69 -11.42
C ILE A 47 -12.59 0.11 -12.03
N ALA A 48 -11.38 -0.01 -11.49
CA ALA A 48 -10.20 0.64 -12.05
C ALA A 48 -9.95 0.19 -13.50
N GLU A 49 -10.10 -1.11 -13.78
CA GLU A 49 -9.96 -1.68 -15.13
C GLU A 49 -11.08 -1.24 -16.07
N GLU A 50 -12.34 -1.27 -15.61
CA GLU A 50 -13.51 -0.88 -16.43
C GLU A 50 -13.48 0.61 -16.80
N THR A 51 -13.08 1.46 -15.86
CA THR A 51 -13.13 2.92 -16.04
C THR A 51 -11.82 3.51 -16.57
N GLY A 52 -10.73 2.74 -16.56
CA GLY A 52 -9.37 3.23 -16.82
C GLY A 52 -8.81 4.09 -15.69
N GLU A 53 -9.46 4.11 -14.53
CA GLU A 53 -9.03 4.83 -13.36
C GLU A 53 -7.89 4.09 -12.63
N CYS A 54 -6.66 4.37 -13.04
CA CYS A 54 -5.51 3.63 -12.52
C CYS A 54 -4.86 4.25 -11.26
N TRP A 55 -5.26 5.44 -10.81
CA TRP A 55 -4.52 6.19 -9.77
C TRP A 55 -4.57 5.54 -8.38
N ALA A 56 -5.63 4.80 -8.06
CA ALA A 56 -5.78 4.07 -6.80
C ALA A 56 -5.24 2.62 -6.86
N VAL A 57 -4.84 2.13 -8.04
CA VAL A 57 -4.36 0.74 -8.23
C VAL A 57 -3.19 0.39 -7.30
N PRO A 58 -2.20 1.27 -7.03
CA PRO A 58 -1.17 0.97 -6.03
C PRO A 58 -1.76 0.61 -4.66
N GLU A 59 -2.73 1.38 -4.19
CA GLU A 59 -3.35 1.14 -2.90
C GLU A 59 -4.14 -0.17 -2.89
N VAL A 60 -4.81 -0.52 -4.01
CA VAL A 60 -5.52 -1.80 -4.14
C VAL A 60 -4.54 -2.96 -4.02
N LEU A 61 -3.41 -2.89 -4.72
CA LEU A 61 -2.36 -3.91 -4.66
C LEU A 61 -1.75 -4.02 -3.26
N ARG A 62 -1.54 -2.89 -2.56
CA ARG A 62 -1.06 -2.88 -1.18
C ARG A 62 -2.03 -3.61 -0.25
N VAL A 63 -3.34 -3.33 -0.34
CA VAL A 63 -4.35 -4.01 0.49
C VAL A 63 -4.43 -5.50 0.16
N LYS A 64 -4.41 -5.89 -1.13
CA LYS A 64 -4.36 -7.30 -1.54
C LYS A 64 -3.15 -8.02 -0.97
N ALA A 65 -1.97 -7.38 -0.97
CA ALA A 65 -0.77 -7.93 -0.35
C ALA A 65 -0.94 -8.20 1.14
N LEU A 66 -1.63 -7.33 1.88
CA LEU A 66 -1.86 -7.53 3.30
C LEU A 66 -2.90 -8.62 3.56
N ILE A 67 -3.94 -8.71 2.74
CA ILE A 67 -4.92 -9.80 2.77
C ILE A 67 -4.23 -11.15 2.55
N ALA A 68 -3.31 -11.24 1.58
CA ALA A 68 -2.57 -12.48 1.29
C ALA A 68 -1.81 -13.03 2.50
N LEU A 69 -1.34 -12.17 3.41
CA LEU A 69 -0.64 -12.59 4.64
C LEU A 69 -1.55 -13.29 5.67
N HIS A 70 -2.88 -13.30 5.45
CA HIS A 70 -3.83 -14.06 6.26
C HIS A 70 -4.05 -15.48 5.75
N ASP A 71 -3.53 -15.83 4.58
CA ASP A 71 -3.53 -17.20 4.10
C ASP A 71 -2.53 -18.05 4.90
N THR A 72 -2.82 -19.34 5.00
CA THR A 72 -1.99 -20.36 5.65
C THR A 72 -1.02 -21.05 4.68
N ASP A 73 -1.09 -20.75 3.38
CA ASP A 73 -0.16 -21.28 2.39
C ASP A 73 1.27 -20.75 2.63
N ASP A 74 2.26 -21.61 2.43
CA ASP A 74 3.68 -21.27 2.47
C ASP A 74 4.03 -20.17 1.44
N SER A 75 3.24 -20.02 0.37
CA SER A 75 3.44 -18.98 -0.64
C SER A 75 2.90 -17.59 -0.27
N ALA A 76 2.16 -17.44 0.84
CA ALA A 76 1.50 -16.19 1.22
C ALA A 76 2.47 -14.99 1.30
N ALA A 77 3.67 -15.22 1.86
CA ALA A 77 4.69 -14.19 1.99
C ALA A 77 5.31 -13.80 0.63
N ASP A 78 5.45 -14.75 -0.30
CA ASP A 78 5.97 -14.48 -1.65
C ASP A 78 4.96 -13.71 -2.49
N GLU A 79 3.67 -14.07 -2.39
CA GLU A 79 2.58 -13.35 -3.04
C GLU A 79 2.47 -11.91 -2.52
N SER A 80 2.49 -11.73 -1.20
CA SER A 80 2.47 -10.41 -0.57
C SER A 80 3.65 -9.54 -1.03
N GLU A 81 4.86 -10.10 -1.07
CA GLU A 81 6.04 -9.40 -1.57
C GLU A 81 5.88 -8.98 -3.04
N ALA A 82 5.40 -9.87 -3.90
CA ALA A 82 5.19 -9.58 -5.32
C ALA A 82 4.16 -8.45 -5.53
N LEU A 83 3.04 -8.50 -4.81
CA LEU A 83 1.99 -7.48 -4.85
C LEU A 83 2.49 -6.12 -4.35
N LEU A 84 3.26 -6.07 -3.26
CA LEU A 84 3.85 -4.82 -2.75
C LEU A 84 4.87 -4.23 -3.71
N ARG A 85 5.71 -5.05 -4.34
CA ARG A 85 6.65 -4.59 -5.37
C ARG A 85 5.93 -4.02 -6.58
N ARG A 86 4.86 -4.67 -7.02
CA ARG A 86 4.05 -4.16 -8.14
C ARG A 86 3.34 -2.85 -7.78
N SER A 87 2.82 -2.74 -6.55
CA SER A 87 2.27 -1.47 -6.05
C SER A 87 3.29 -0.34 -6.12
N ILE A 88 4.50 -0.58 -5.62
CA ILE A 88 5.61 0.40 -5.62
C ILE A 88 5.96 0.81 -7.05
N GLU A 89 6.09 -0.15 -7.97
CA GLU A 89 6.40 0.13 -9.38
C GLU A 89 5.35 1.06 -10.02
N ILE A 90 4.07 0.76 -9.82
CA ILE A 90 2.97 1.57 -10.36
C ILE A 90 2.95 2.95 -9.69
N ALA A 91 3.05 3.02 -8.36
CA ALA A 91 3.07 4.29 -7.63
C ALA A 91 4.19 5.21 -8.11
N ARG A 92 5.39 4.65 -8.34
CA ARG A 92 6.53 5.40 -8.91
C ARG A 92 6.23 5.90 -10.32
N SER A 93 5.67 5.05 -11.18
CA SER A 93 5.31 5.45 -12.55
C SER A 93 4.26 6.57 -12.61
N GLN A 94 3.42 6.67 -11.58
CA GLN A 94 2.35 7.67 -11.45
C GLN A 94 2.81 8.95 -10.71
N GLY A 95 4.01 8.98 -10.14
CA GLY A 95 4.43 10.06 -9.23
C GLY A 95 3.62 10.10 -7.92
N ALA A 96 2.98 8.98 -7.53
CA ALA A 96 2.10 8.91 -6.37
C ALA A 96 2.90 8.60 -5.09
N ALA A 97 3.59 9.61 -4.55
CA ALA A 97 4.51 9.45 -3.42
C ALA A 97 3.85 8.84 -2.16
N SER A 98 2.61 9.22 -1.84
CA SER A 98 1.86 8.67 -0.70
C SER A 98 1.66 7.15 -0.81
N TRP A 99 1.33 6.65 -2.01
CA TRP A 99 1.15 5.22 -2.26
C TRP A 99 2.45 4.45 -2.26
N HIS A 100 3.51 5.07 -2.80
CA HIS A 100 4.85 4.52 -2.76
C HIS A 100 5.29 4.30 -1.30
N LEU A 101 5.16 5.32 -0.45
CA LEU A 101 5.58 5.27 0.95
C LEU A 101 4.81 4.22 1.76
N ARG A 102 3.48 4.17 1.61
CA ARG A 102 2.64 3.15 2.30
C ARG A 102 3.06 1.74 1.92
N SER A 103 3.25 1.49 0.62
CA SER A 103 3.62 0.16 0.12
C SER A 103 5.05 -0.25 0.50
N ALA A 104 6.00 0.68 0.42
CA ALA A 104 7.37 0.46 0.86
C ALA A 104 7.46 0.17 2.37
N SER A 105 6.63 0.82 3.18
CA SER A 105 6.56 0.56 4.63
C SER A 105 6.05 -0.84 4.94
N ASN A 106 5.04 -1.33 4.22
CA ASN A 106 4.56 -2.70 4.38
C ASN A 106 5.61 -3.72 3.88
N LEU A 107 6.28 -3.44 2.77
CA LEU A 107 7.32 -4.32 2.21
C LEU A 107 8.55 -4.38 3.12
N GLU A 108 8.95 -3.27 3.72
CA GLU A 108 10.04 -3.24 4.70
C GLU A 108 9.76 -4.18 5.87
N ARG A 109 8.55 -4.13 6.44
CA ARG A 109 8.15 -5.00 7.56
C ARG A 109 8.17 -6.48 7.16
N LEU A 110 7.67 -6.79 5.97
CA LEU A 110 7.68 -8.16 5.42
C LEU A 110 9.12 -8.65 5.20
N LEU A 111 9.99 -7.84 4.58
CA LEU A 111 11.37 -8.21 4.34
C LEU A 111 12.15 -8.37 5.65
N ARG A 112 11.90 -7.52 6.65
CA ARG A 112 12.48 -7.64 7.99
C ARG A 112 12.10 -8.95 8.65
N SER A 113 10.82 -9.36 8.62
CA SER A 113 10.40 -10.65 9.20
C SER A 113 11.01 -11.85 8.48
N ARG A 114 11.44 -11.68 7.22
CA ARG A 114 12.15 -12.68 6.40
C ARG A 114 13.68 -12.57 6.44
N GLY A 115 14.24 -11.78 7.37
CA GLY A 115 15.69 -11.64 7.53
C GLY A 115 16.38 -10.79 6.46
N ARG A 116 15.62 -10.02 5.66
CA ARG A 116 16.09 -9.12 4.59
C ARG A 116 15.93 -7.64 4.97
N ALA A 117 16.21 -7.30 6.24
CA ALA A 117 15.97 -5.97 6.79
C ALA A 117 16.70 -4.85 6.03
N ASP A 118 17.95 -5.06 5.62
CA ASP A 118 18.73 -4.07 4.87
C ASP A 118 18.08 -3.73 3.52
N GLU A 119 17.52 -4.73 2.84
CA GLU A 119 16.80 -4.51 1.59
C GLU A 119 15.52 -3.69 1.82
N GLY A 120 14.75 -4.05 2.85
CA GLY A 120 13.55 -3.32 3.25
C GLY A 120 13.83 -1.86 3.59
N LEU A 121 14.88 -1.60 4.37
CA LEU A 121 15.28 -0.25 4.76
C LEU A 121 15.69 0.60 3.55
N ARG A 122 16.43 0.04 2.58
CA ARG A 122 16.78 0.77 1.35
C ARG A 122 15.53 1.14 0.54
N LEU A 123 14.59 0.21 0.38
CA LEU A 123 13.33 0.47 -0.34
C LEU A 123 12.50 1.55 0.35
N LEU A 124 12.43 1.52 1.68
CA LEU A 124 11.73 2.54 2.46
C LEU A 124 12.41 3.91 2.35
N HIS A 125 13.74 3.96 2.40
CA HIS A 125 14.50 5.20 2.20
C HIS A 125 14.25 5.80 0.81
N ASP A 126 14.27 4.99 -0.26
CA ASP A 126 13.97 5.44 -1.62
C ASP A 126 12.55 6.02 -1.72
N ALA A 127 11.58 5.42 -1.02
CA ALA A 127 10.22 5.92 -0.97
C ALA A 127 10.09 7.24 -0.21
N TYR A 128 10.81 7.40 0.90
CA TYR A 128 10.88 8.67 1.61
C TYR A 128 11.51 9.77 0.77
N ALA A 129 12.63 9.51 0.10
CA ALA A 129 13.27 10.50 -0.76
C ALA A 129 12.35 10.99 -1.90
N ALA A 130 11.52 10.09 -2.45
CA ALA A 130 10.53 10.44 -3.48
C ALA A 130 9.31 11.21 -2.95
N PHE A 131 9.00 11.10 -1.65
CA PHE A 131 8.00 11.94 -0.98
C PHE A 131 8.54 13.34 -0.67
N ASP A 132 9.85 13.46 -0.61
CA ASP A 132 10.61 14.60 -0.11
C ASP A 132 11.21 15.47 -1.24
N GLU A 133 10.97 15.11 -2.50
CA GLU A 133 11.29 15.96 -3.66
C GLU A 133 10.51 17.29 -3.62
N ASP A 134 9.37 17.33 -2.89
CA ASP A 134 8.53 18.51 -2.66
C ASP A 134 8.69 19.15 -1.26
N ALA A 135 9.52 18.59 -0.37
CA ALA A 135 9.67 19.10 0.99
C ALA A 135 10.87 20.05 1.11
N GLU A 136 10.56 21.32 1.35
CA GLU A 136 11.54 22.41 1.53
C GLU A 136 12.23 22.39 2.91
N ASP A 137 11.82 21.53 3.85
CA ASP A 137 12.26 21.56 5.25
C ASP A 137 13.40 20.55 5.57
N PRO A 138 14.64 21.03 5.82
CA PRO A 138 15.79 20.17 6.16
C PRO A 138 15.68 19.45 7.51
N GLU A 139 14.84 19.92 8.44
CA GLU A 139 14.65 19.27 9.74
C GLU A 139 13.79 18.01 9.61
N LEU A 140 12.81 18.01 8.70
CA LEU A 140 12.04 16.81 8.35
C LEU A 140 12.93 15.73 7.72
N LYS A 141 13.81 16.11 6.78
CA LYS A 141 14.83 15.21 6.19
C LYS A 141 15.68 14.53 7.25
N THR A 142 16.16 15.31 8.22
CA THR A 142 17.01 14.83 9.31
C THR A 142 16.23 13.95 10.28
N ALA A 143 14.98 14.28 10.61
CA ALA A 143 14.13 13.47 11.46
C ALA A 143 13.80 12.10 10.83
N PHE A 144 13.55 12.07 9.51
CA PHE A 144 13.27 10.82 8.80
C PHE A 144 14.49 9.91 8.64
N ALA A 145 15.66 10.48 8.34
CA ALA A 145 16.93 9.73 8.34
C ALA A 145 17.19 9.06 9.70
N ARG A 146 16.87 9.75 10.80
CA ARG A 146 17.02 9.22 12.16
C ARG A 146 16.02 8.11 12.52
N ILE A 147 14.82 8.11 11.94
CA ILE A 147 13.86 7.00 12.08
C ILE A 147 14.41 5.75 11.38
N ALA A 148 14.96 5.90 10.17
CA ALA A 148 15.61 4.80 9.46
C ALA A 148 16.82 4.22 10.23
N GLU A 149 17.64 5.07 10.87
CA GLU A 149 18.78 4.65 11.68
C GLU A 149 18.37 4.01 13.03
N SER A 150 17.36 4.55 13.71
CA SER A 150 16.93 4.06 15.04
C SER A 150 16.35 2.64 14.99
N HIS A 151 15.80 2.22 13.84
CA HIS A 151 15.29 0.86 13.61
C HIS A 151 16.37 -0.17 13.25
N SER A 152 17.63 0.27 13.07
CA SER A 152 18.81 -0.60 12.94
C SER A 152 19.44 -0.94 14.31
N VAL A 153 19.19 -0.14 15.34
CA VAL A 153 19.84 -0.29 16.67
C VAL A 153 19.04 -1.19 17.62
N LEU A 154 17.74 -1.37 17.40
CA LEU A 154 16.88 -2.21 18.25
C LEU A 154 16.91 -3.72 17.93
N VAL A 155 17.69 -4.16 16.94
CA VAL A 155 17.91 -5.60 16.62
C VAL A 155 19.32 -6.06 17.03
N GLY A 156 20.10 -5.17 17.68
CA GLY A 156 21.42 -5.49 18.22
C GLY A 156 21.46 -5.26 19.72
N SER A 157 20.83 -6.14 20.51
CA SER A 157 21.08 -6.31 21.96
C SER A 157 20.67 -7.71 22.40
#